data_AF-A0A9P6R092-F1
#
_entry.id   AF-A0A9P6R092-F1
#
_cell.length_a   1.000
_cell.length_b   1.000
_cell.length_c   1.000
_cell.angle_alpha   90.00
_cell.angle_beta   90.00
_cell.angle_gamma   90.00
#
_symmetry.space_group_name_H-M   'P 1'
#
loop_
_entity.id
_entity.type
_entity.pdbx_description
1 polymer ?
#
loop_
_entity_poly.entity_id
_entity_poly.type
_entity_poly.pdbx_seq_one_letter_code
_entity_poly.pdbx_strand_id
1 'polypeptide(L)'
;MPNTNNNHMQCEHCYKKFPQEGLQRRLPVKVNWAGEAQTVLLCLECRRKEFTVNQKPLPPGVDEYTDPTNGTKILPRITLAEARAEYCVESKNLKFCKFETGLSVQTATSGFGPTKMYEEREIVALARWMYGGDVGIDNARDVFAQMKEDVHEPPKGAVRERRNKIRQAFLEKKVFAAPDLPFVKGYIEDNEGDLKEIVEAYAV
;
A
#
# COMPACT_ATOMS: atom_id res chain seq x y z
N MET A 1 -16.61 -11.49 30.68
CA MET A 1 -17.23 -11.72 29.36
C MET A 1 -17.50 -10.35 28.75
N PRO A 2 -16.86 -9.94 27.64
CA PRO A 2 -17.16 -8.66 27.05
C PRO A 2 -18.50 -8.75 26.33
N ASN A 3 -19.34 -7.76 26.60
CA ASN A 3 -20.70 -7.56 26.12
C ASN A 3 -20.65 -7.32 24.59
N THR A 4 -21.02 -8.29 23.78
CA THR A 4 -21.18 -8.14 22.33
C THR A 4 -22.43 -7.32 22.05
N ASN A 5 -22.32 -5.99 22.17
CA ASN A 5 -23.31 -5.10 21.60
C ASN A 5 -23.38 -5.37 20.10
N ASN A 6 -24.49 -5.96 19.66
CA ASN A 6 -24.82 -6.22 18.26
C ASN A 6 -25.07 -4.91 17.51
N ASN A 7 -24.07 -4.03 17.41
CA ASN A 7 -24.13 -2.79 16.65
C ASN A 7 -24.05 -3.10 15.15
N HIS A 8 -25.21 -3.45 14.59
CA HIS A 8 -25.40 -3.61 13.17
C HIS A 8 -25.91 -2.29 12.58
N MET A 9 -25.34 -1.88 11.46
CA MET A 9 -25.85 -0.78 10.64
C MET A 9 -26.64 -1.33 9.47
N GLN A 10 -27.48 -0.49 8.85
CA GLN A 10 -28.20 -0.85 7.63
C GLN A 10 -27.55 -0.19 6.41
N CYS A 11 -27.35 -0.98 5.34
CA CYS A 11 -26.81 -0.47 4.09
C CYS A 11 -27.84 0.40 3.37
N GLU A 12 -27.46 1.60 2.96
CA GLU A 12 -28.36 2.55 2.27
C GLU A 12 -28.62 2.17 0.80
N HIS A 13 -27.89 1.21 0.22
CA HIS A 13 -28.17 0.67 -1.12
C HIS A 13 -29.00 -0.62 -1.10
N CYS A 14 -28.55 -1.64 -0.35
CA CYS A 14 -29.18 -2.96 -0.39
C CYS A 14 -30.07 -3.25 0.83
N TYR A 15 -30.17 -2.32 1.78
CA TYR A 15 -30.99 -2.42 3.00
C TYR A 15 -30.66 -3.61 3.92
N LYS A 16 -29.61 -4.39 3.63
CA LYS A 16 -29.11 -5.46 4.49
C LYS A 16 -28.40 -4.90 5.71
N LYS A 17 -28.54 -5.59 6.85
CA LYS A 17 -27.77 -5.30 8.06
C LYS A 17 -26.33 -5.82 7.91
N PHE A 18 -25.35 -5.09 8.46
CA PHE A 18 -23.93 -5.47 8.39
C PHE A 18 -23.18 -4.98 9.65
N PRO A 19 -22.03 -5.60 10.00
CA PRO A 19 -21.26 -5.21 11.19
C PRO A 19 -20.73 -3.78 11.05
N GLN A 20 -20.75 -3.03 12.15
CA GLN A 20 -20.27 -1.64 12.15
C GLN A 20 -18.75 -1.53 11.98
N GLU A 21 -17.99 -2.45 12.56
CA GLU A 21 -16.52 -2.41 12.60
C GLU A 21 -15.90 -2.38 11.19
N GLY A 22 -14.97 -1.44 10.96
CA GLY A 22 -14.30 -1.23 9.68
C GLY A 22 -15.17 -0.61 8.58
N LEU A 23 -16.45 -0.33 8.83
CA LEU A 23 -17.41 0.14 7.82
C LEU A 23 -18.19 1.39 8.26
N GLN A 24 -17.72 2.09 9.30
CA GLN A 24 -18.41 3.24 9.92
C GLN A 24 -18.44 4.47 9.01
N ARG A 25 -17.35 4.76 8.30
CA ARG A 25 -17.26 5.96 7.45
C ARG A 25 -18.14 5.81 6.21
N ARG A 26 -18.95 6.84 5.92
CA ARG A 26 -19.75 6.96 4.69
C ARG A 26 -18.83 7.10 3.47
N LEU A 27 -19.27 6.58 2.33
CA LEU A 27 -18.55 6.64 1.05
C LEU A 27 -19.20 7.66 0.12
N PRO A 28 -18.43 8.52 -0.55
CA PRO A 28 -18.96 9.31 -1.65
C PRO A 28 -19.25 8.38 -2.84
N VAL A 29 -20.52 8.32 -3.24
CA VAL A 29 -21.03 7.52 -4.35
C VAL A 29 -21.68 8.43 -5.37
N LYS A 30 -21.44 8.17 -6.66
CA LYS A 30 -22.12 8.86 -7.75
C LYS A 30 -23.51 8.28 -7.92
N VAL A 31 -24.54 9.00 -7.48
CA VAL A 31 -25.94 8.50 -7.43
C VAL A 31 -26.77 8.88 -8.65
N ASN A 32 -26.34 9.86 -9.45
CA ASN A 32 -27.09 10.31 -10.63
C ASN A 32 -26.21 10.47 -11.88
N TRP A 33 -26.85 10.56 -13.04
CA TRP A 33 -26.18 10.75 -14.34
C TRP A 33 -25.43 12.10 -14.42
N ALA A 34 -25.79 13.06 -13.56
CA ALA A 34 -25.09 14.33 -13.39
C ALA A 34 -23.78 14.19 -12.61
N GLY A 35 -23.49 13.03 -12.00
CA GLY A 35 -22.25 12.76 -11.29
C GLY A 35 -22.17 13.37 -9.88
N GLU A 36 -23.28 13.81 -9.30
CA GLU A 36 -23.30 14.33 -7.93
C GLU A 36 -22.94 13.22 -6.95
N ALA A 37 -21.96 13.51 -6.09
CA ALA A 37 -21.50 12.60 -5.07
C ALA A 37 -22.39 12.75 -3.83
N GLN A 38 -23.10 11.68 -3.47
CA GLN A 38 -23.78 11.57 -2.18
C GLN A 38 -22.97 10.68 -1.25
N THR A 39 -22.83 11.10 0.01
CA THR A 39 -22.15 10.30 1.03
C THR A 39 -23.11 9.30 1.66
N VAL A 40 -22.98 8.02 1.28
CA VAL A 40 -23.87 6.95 1.71
C VAL A 40 -23.17 5.90 2.58
N LEU A 41 -23.93 5.26 3.46
CA LEU A 41 -23.46 4.18 4.31
C LEU A 41 -23.65 2.83 3.63
N LEU A 42 -22.55 2.18 3.25
CA LEU A 42 -22.58 0.94 2.48
C LEU A 42 -21.96 -0.25 3.21
N CYS A 43 -22.61 -1.41 3.09
CA CYS A 43 -22.01 -2.69 3.41
C CYS A 43 -20.88 -3.03 2.43
N LEU A 44 -19.95 -3.91 2.83
CA LEU A 44 -18.76 -4.24 2.04
C LEU A 44 -19.08 -4.67 0.60
N GLU A 45 -20.13 -5.48 0.40
CA GLU A 45 -20.55 -5.93 -0.93
C GLU A 45 -20.93 -4.75 -1.83
N CYS A 46 -21.66 -3.77 -1.31
CA CYS A 46 -22.01 -2.55 -2.04
C CYS A 46 -20.79 -1.68 -2.28
N ARG A 47 -19.86 -1.54 -1.32
CA ARG A 47 -18.60 -0.80 -1.53
C ARG A 47 -17.77 -1.39 -2.67
N ARG A 48 -17.70 -2.72 -2.75
CA ARG A 48 -17.00 -3.43 -3.82
C ARG A 48 -17.64 -3.19 -5.18
N LYS A 49 -18.98 -3.25 -5.26
CA LYS A 49 -19.70 -2.94 -6.50
C LYS A 49 -19.43 -1.50 -6.95
N GLU A 50 -19.51 -0.56 -6.02
CA GLU A 50 -19.19 0.85 -6.29
C GLU A 50 -17.75 1.03 -6.78
N PHE A 51 -16.77 0.40 -6.13
CA PHE A 51 -15.38 0.45 -6.56
C PHE A 51 -15.17 -0.16 -7.95
N THR A 52 -15.82 -1.30 -8.25
CA THR A 52 -15.72 -1.95 -9.57
C THR A 52 -16.25 -1.06 -10.67
N VAL A 53 -17.34 -0.32 -10.43
CA VAL A 53 -17.95 0.60 -11.40
C VAL A 53 -17.16 1.92 -11.49
N ASN A 54 -16.70 2.44 -10.36
CA ASN A 54 -16.05 3.74 -10.23
C ASN A 54 -14.61 3.58 -9.75
N GLN A 55 -13.75 2.97 -10.57
CA GLN A 55 -12.34 2.80 -10.23
C GLN A 55 -11.66 4.17 -10.11
N LYS A 56 -11.13 4.46 -8.92
CA LYS A 56 -10.32 5.65 -8.70
C LYS A 56 -8.95 5.49 -9.35
N PRO A 57 -8.34 6.56 -9.89
CA PRO A 57 -6.96 6.49 -10.37
C PRO A 57 -6.02 6.05 -9.24
N LEU A 58 -4.89 5.43 -9.61
CA LEU A 58 -3.84 5.12 -8.65
C LEU A 58 -3.26 6.43 -8.08
N PRO A 59 -2.82 6.45 -6.81
CA PRO A 59 -2.09 7.59 -6.28
C PRO A 59 -0.80 7.85 -7.09
N PRO A 60 -0.34 9.11 -7.18
CA PRO A 60 0.91 9.43 -7.87
C PRO A 60 2.10 8.60 -7.34
N GLY A 61 2.94 8.12 -8.26
CA GLY A 61 4.11 7.30 -7.96
C GLY A 61 3.84 5.86 -7.55
N VAL A 62 2.59 5.37 -7.68
CA VAL A 62 2.22 3.95 -7.48
C VAL A 62 2.26 3.17 -8.79
N ASP A 63 1.84 3.81 -9.89
CA ASP A 63 1.92 3.18 -11.21
C ASP A 63 3.35 3.24 -11.76
N GLU A 64 3.61 2.47 -12.81
CA GLU A 64 4.87 2.49 -13.55
C GLU A 64 5.14 3.88 -14.14
N TYR A 65 6.39 4.35 -14.06
CA TYR A 65 6.82 5.59 -14.72
C TYR A 65 8.29 5.51 -15.13
N THR A 66 8.69 6.37 -16.05
CA THR A 66 10.10 6.56 -16.43
C THR A 66 10.67 7.71 -15.62
N ASP A 67 11.81 7.50 -14.96
CA ASP A 67 12.55 8.56 -14.28
C ASP A 67 12.96 9.62 -15.32
N PRO A 68 12.46 10.87 -15.23
CA PRO A 68 12.76 11.90 -16.22
C PRO A 68 14.24 12.28 -16.25
N THR A 69 14.99 12.00 -15.19
CA THR A 69 16.42 12.36 -15.09
C THR A 69 17.32 11.35 -15.80
N ASN A 70 17.05 10.06 -15.58
CA ASN A 70 17.94 8.97 -15.99
C ASN A 70 17.36 8.10 -17.12
N GLY A 71 16.09 8.27 -17.48
CA GLY A 71 15.40 7.44 -18.48
C GLY A 71 15.09 6.01 -18.01
N THR A 72 15.39 5.68 -16.75
CA THR A 72 15.16 4.35 -16.18
C THR A 72 13.68 4.12 -15.90
N LYS A 73 13.16 2.95 -16.30
CA LYS A 73 11.81 2.51 -15.95
C LYS A 73 11.75 2.14 -14.47
N ILE A 74 10.92 2.86 -13.72
CA ILE A 74 10.67 2.61 -12.30
C ILE A 74 9.37 1.82 -12.16
N LEU A 75 9.47 0.67 -11.51
CA LEU A 75 8.34 -0.16 -11.10
C LEU A 75 8.22 -0.10 -9.57
N PRO A 76 7.33 0.73 -9.01
CA PRO A 76 7.17 0.87 -7.56
C PRO A 76 6.87 -0.47 -6.90
N ARG A 77 7.66 -0.82 -5.89
CA ARG A 77 7.53 -2.07 -5.14
C ARG A 77 7.61 -1.85 -3.64
N ILE A 78 6.87 -2.68 -2.92
CA ILE A 78 6.80 -2.70 -1.47
C ILE A 78 6.99 -4.12 -0.93
N THR A 79 7.50 -4.22 0.29
CA THR A 79 7.64 -5.49 1.01
C THR A 79 6.30 -5.98 1.53
N LEU A 80 6.25 -7.23 2.01
CA LEU A 80 5.09 -7.73 2.76
C LEU A 80 4.81 -6.89 4.03
N ALA A 81 5.87 -6.45 4.73
CA ALA A 81 5.72 -5.65 5.94
C ALA A 81 5.04 -4.30 5.62
N GLU A 82 5.44 -3.67 4.52
CA GLU A 82 4.83 -2.43 4.03
C GLU A 82 3.40 -2.65 3.52
N ALA A 83 3.14 -3.74 2.79
CA ALA A 83 1.78 -4.07 2.36
C ALA A 83 0.81 -4.22 3.57
N ARG A 84 1.31 -4.78 4.68
CA ARG A 84 0.56 -4.86 5.93
C ARG A 84 0.41 -3.49 6.60
N ALA A 85 1.49 -2.75 6.79
CA ALA A 85 1.49 -1.51 7.55
C ALA A 85 0.79 -0.35 6.81
N GLU A 86 0.97 -0.25 5.49
CA GLU A 86 0.44 0.84 4.68
C GLU A 86 -0.97 0.55 4.14
N TYR A 87 -1.28 -0.72 3.84
CA TYR A 87 -2.49 -1.11 3.12
C TYR A 87 -3.34 -2.18 3.83
N CYS A 88 -2.95 -2.61 5.04
CA CYS A 88 -3.64 -3.66 5.80
C CYS A 88 -3.75 -4.99 5.02
N VAL A 89 -2.82 -5.28 4.12
CA VAL A 89 -2.85 -6.51 3.32
C VAL A 89 -1.95 -7.56 3.94
N GLU A 90 -2.57 -8.63 4.46
CA GLU A 90 -1.82 -9.75 5.04
C GLU A 90 -1.29 -10.72 3.98
N SER A 91 -0.26 -11.51 4.35
CA SER A 91 0.42 -12.48 3.48
C SER A 91 -0.51 -13.46 2.79
N LYS A 92 -1.58 -13.91 3.47
CA LYS A 92 -2.58 -14.85 2.92
C LYS A 92 -3.30 -14.28 1.69
N ASN A 93 -3.39 -12.97 1.56
CA ASN A 93 -4.05 -12.29 0.44
C ASN A 93 -3.10 -12.10 -0.76
N LEU A 94 -1.79 -12.25 -0.58
CA LEU A 94 -0.77 -12.02 -1.61
C LEU A 94 -0.46 -13.26 -2.46
N LYS A 95 -1.24 -14.34 -2.32
CA LYS A 95 -0.96 -15.63 -2.98
C LYS A 95 -0.83 -15.52 -4.51
N PHE A 96 -1.54 -14.58 -5.13
CA PHE A 96 -1.57 -14.38 -6.58
C PHE A 96 -0.85 -13.11 -7.04
N CYS A 97 -0.30 -12.31 -6.11
CA CYS A 97 0.44 -11.11 -6.46
C CYS A 97 1.84 -11.48 -6.95
N LYS A 98 2.29 -10.82 -8.01
CA LYS A 98 3.64 -11.01 -8.53
C LYS A 98 4.64 -10.37 -7.56
N PHE A 99 5.80 -11.00 -7.43
CA PHE A 99 6.89 -10.46 -6.64
C PHE A 99 8.24 -10.74 -7.29
N GLU A 100 9.17 -9.83 -7.04
CA GLU A 100 10.59 -10.07 -7.21
C GLU A 100 11.23 -10.37 -5.86
N THR A 101 12.42 -10.98 -5.90
CA THR A 101 13.16 -11.34 -4.72
C THR A 101 14.50 -10.65 -4.73
N GLY A 102 14.84 -9.96 -3.63
CA GLY A 102 16.15 -9.35 -3.41
C GLY A 102 16.85 -9.96 -2.21
N LEU A 103 18.15 -10.21 -2.33
CA LEU A 103 19.00 -10.60 -1.20
C LEU A 103 19.31 -9.37 -0.35
N SER A 104 19.25 -9.49 0.98
CA SER A 104 19.58 -8.36 1.84
C SER A 104 21.03 -7.91 1.62
N VAL A 105 21.28 -6.61 1.50
CA VAL A 105 22.65 -6.06 1.43
C VAL A 105 23.49 -6.38 2.68
N GLN A 106 22.85 -6.76 3.80
CA GLN A 106 23.52 -7.20 5.02
C GLN A 106 23.92 -8.69 5.04
N THR A 107 23.81 -9.40 3.91
CA THR A 107 23.93 -10.88 3.83
C THR A 107 25.29 -11.46 4.19
N ALA A 108 26.34 -10.65 4.40
CA ALA A 108 27.62 -11.16 4.88
C ALA A 108 27.58 -11.66 6.35
N THR A 109 26.59 -11.26 7.17
CA THR A 109 26.67 -11.51 8.65
C THR A 109 25.40 -11.94 9.39
N SER A 110 24.20 -11.95 8.79
CA SER A 110 22.97 -11.87 9.63
C SER A 110 21.83 -12.85 9.33
N GLY A 111 21.98 -13.82 8.42
CA GLY A 111 20.97 -14.89 8.25
C GLY A 111 19.59 -14.42 7.78
N PHE A 112 19.45 -13.17 7.33
CA PHE A 112 18.21 -12.69 6.73
C PHE A 112 17.99 -13.36 5.37
N GLY A 113 16.86 -14.06 5.27
CA GLY A 113 16.44 -14.68 4.03
C GLY A 113 16.11 -13.65 2.93
N PRO A 114 15.95 -14.12 1.69
CA PRO A 114 15.53 -13.29 0.58
C PRO A 114 14.23 -12.53 0.89
N THR A 115 14.19 -11.24 0.53
CA THR A 115 13.02 -10.38 0.74
C THR A 115 12.16 -10.33 -0.52
N LYS A 116 10.84 -10.54 -0.37
CA LYS A 116 9.86 -10.42 -1.45
C LYS A 116 9.41 -8.97 -1.61
N MET A 117 9.45 -8.50 -2.85
CA MET A 117 9.06 -7.15 -3.27
C MET A 117 7.90 -7.26 -4.26
N TYR A 118 6.72 -6.81 -3.85
CA TYR A 118 5.49 -6.84 -4.63
C TYR A 118 5.27 -5.51 -5.34
N GLU A 119 4.70 -5.53 -6.54
CA GLU A 119 4.32 -4.29 -7.24
C GLU A 119 3.26 -3.53 -6.44
N GLU A 120 3.53 -2.28 -6.08
CA GLU A 120 2.63 -1.49 -5.22
C GLU A 120 1.26 -1.28 -5.87
N ARG A 121 1.21 -1.14 -7.20
CA ARG A 121 -0.06 -1.07 -7.96
C ARG A 121 -0.97 -2.27 -7.73
N GLU A 122 -0.42 -3.49 -7.66
CA GLU A 122 -1.21 -4.71 -7.41
C GLU A 122 -1.72 -4.73 -5.98
N ILE A 123 -0.89 -4.29 -5.02
CA ILE A 123 -1.27 -4.20 -3.61
C ILE A 123 -2.38 -3.17 -3.41
N VAL A 124 -2.27 -1.99 -4.02
CA VAL A 124 -3.30 -0.95 -3.94
C VAL A 124 -4.61 -1.42 -4.57
N ALA A 125 -4.56 -2.07 -5.74
CA ALA A 125 -5.75 -2.64 -6.37
C ALA A 125 -6.42 -3.71 -5.50
N LEU A 126 -5.62 -4.62 -4.92
CA LEU A 126 -6.10 -5.65 -4.02
C LEU A 126 -6.73 -5.04 -2.75
N ALA A 127 -6.06 -4.09 -2.11
CA ALA A 127 -6.55 -3.41 -0.91
C ALA A 127 -7.87 -2.67 -1.17
N ARG A 128 -7.95 -1.95 -2.30
CA ARG A 128 -9.19 -1.28 -2.71
C ARG A 128 -10.33 -2.27 -2.95
N TRP A 129 -10.06 -3.42 -3.55
CA TRP A 129 -11.08 -4.46 -3.68
C TRP A 129 -11.46 -5.08 -2.33
N MET A 130 -10.48 -5.36 -1.46
CA MET A 130 -10.70 -5.98 -0.15
C MET A 130 -11.58 -5.10 0.72
N TYR A 131 -11.31 -3.80 0.77
CA TYR A 131 -11.92 -2.86 1.72
C TYR A 131 -12.96 -1.92 1.10
N GLY A 132 -13.12 -1.92 -0.23
CA GLY A 132 -14.12 -1.11 -0.92
C GLY A 132 -13.67 0.34 -1.16
N GLY A 133 -12.48 0.49 -1.74
CA GLY A 133 -11.85 1.76 -2.09
C GLY A 133 -11.02 2.37 -0.97
N ASP A 134 -10.46 3.57 -1.22
CA ASP A 134 -9.50 4.23 -0.32
C ASP A 134 -10.08 4.52 1.09
N VAL A 135 -11.34 4.95 1.18
CA VAL A 135 -12.02 5.18 2.48
C VAL A 135 -12.14 3.86 3.25
N GLY A 136 -12.30 2.74 2.55
CA GLY A 136 -12.28 1.41 3.16
C GLY A 136 -10.92 1.06 3.72
N ILE A 137 -9.84 1.40 2.99
CA ILE A 137 -8.46 1.20 3.46
C ILE A 137 -8.22 2.04 4.72
N ASP A 138 -8.64 3.30 4.73
CA ASP A 138 -8.50 4.16 5.92
C ASP A 138 -9.24 3.59 7.14
N ASN A 139 -10.44 3.04 6.95
CA ASN A 139 -11.16 2.36 8.04
C ASN A 139 -10.42 1.11 8.51
N ALA A 140 -9.86 0.32 7.58
CA ALA A 140 -9.10 -0.88 7.92
C ALA A 140 -7.87 -0.51 8.77
N ARG A 141 -7.22 0.60 8.43
CA ARG A 141 -6.08 1.14 9.19
C ARG A 141 -6.46 1.55 10.60
N ASP A 142 -7.62 2.18 10.80
CA ASP A 142 -8.12 2.48 12.15
C ASP A 142 -8.33 1.20 12.98
N VAL A 143 -8.90 0.15 12.37
CA VAL A 143 -9.14 -1.14 13.03
C VAL A 143 -7.81 -1.82 13.38
N PHE A 144 -6.86 -1.87 12.45
CA PHE A 144 -5.52 -2.43 12.70
C PHE A 144 -4.80 -1.66 13.82
N ALA A 145 -4.89 -0.34 13.84
CA ALA A 145 -4.32 0.48 14.90
C ALA A 145 -4.96 0.19 16.27
N GLN A 146 -6.28 -0.02 16.33
CA GLN A 146 -6.97 -0.46 17.56
C GLN A 146 -6.51 -1.85 18.04
N MET A 147 -6.10 -2.71 17.11
CA MET A 147 -5.49 -4.01 17.38
C MET A 147 -3.99 -3.92 17.76
N LYS A 148 -3.44 -2.71 17.87
CA LYS A 148 -2.01 -2.44 18.15
C LYS A 148 -1.06 -2.97 17.07
N GLU A 149 -1.56 -3.10 15.85
CA GLU A 149 -0.70 -3.36 14.69
C GLU A 149 0.06 -2.09 14.31
N ASP A 150 1.24 -2.28 13.71
CA ASP A 150 2.04 -1.19 13.19
C ASP A 150 1.43 -0.69 11.86
N VAL A 151 0.92 0.53 11.87
CA VAL A 151 0.15 1.11 10.74
C VAL A 151 0.72 2.48 10.38
N HIS A 152 1.11 2.65 9.12
CA HIS A 152 1.74 3.86 8.61
C HIS A 152 1.01 4.40 7.39
N GLU A 153 1.11 5.71 7.14
CA GLU A 153 0.67 6.23 5.84
C GLU A 153 1.68 5.84 4.76
N PRO A 154 1.22 5.43 3.56
CA PRO A 154 2.12 5.31 2.42
C PRO A 154 2.84 6.65 2.18
N PRO A 155 4.16 6.62 1.86
CA PRO A 155 4.91 7.84 1.57
C PRO A 155 4.32 8.55 0.34
N LYS A 156 4.46 9.88 0.29
CA LYS A 156 3.90 10.72 -0.78
C LYS A 156 4.98 11.65 -1.35
N GLY A 157 4.73 12.17 -2.55
CA GLY A 157 5.60 13.15 -3.21
C GLY A 157 7.05 12.69 -3.37
N ALA A 158 7.99 13.59 -3.10
CA ALA A 158 9.42 13.36 -3.30
C ALA A 158 9.98 12.17 -2.49
N VAL A 159 9.47 11.94 -1.27
CA VAL A 159 9.90 10.81 -0.42
C VAL A 159 9.56 9.48 -1.09
N ARG A 160 8.35 9.35 -1.62
CA ARG A 160 7.94 8.16 -2.39
C ARG A 160 8.80 7.99 -3.64
N GLU A 161 9.04 9.08 -4.37
CA GLU A 161 9.84 9.03 -5.59
C GLU A 161 11.27 8.54 -5.30
N ARG A 162 11.93 9.09 -4.28
CA ARG A 162 13.28 8.65 -3.87
C ARG A 162 13.29 7.20 -3.40
N ARG A 163 12.31 6.78 -2.58
CA ARG A 163 12.13 5.38 -2.17
C ARG A 163 12.02 4.44 -3.39
N ASN A 164 11.22 4.82 -4.39
CA ASN A 164 11.05 4.00 -5.59
C ASN A 164 12.34 3.92 -6.42
N LYS A 165 13.07 5.04 -6.57
CA LYS A 165 14.35 5.09 -7.29
C LYS A 165 15.41 4.19 -6.66
N ILE A 166 15.66 4.35 -5.36
CA ILE A 166 16.69 3.56 -4.67
C ILE A 166 16.36 2.06 -4.67
N ARG A 167 15.08 1.70 -4.52
CA ARG A 167 14.63 0.30 -4.61
C ARG A 167 14.85 -0.29 -5.99
N GLN A 168 14.47 0.43 -7.03
CA GLN A 168 14.65 -0.03 -8.41
C GLN A 168 16.14 -0.27 -8.69
N ALA A 169 17.01 0.65 -8.27
CA ALA A 169 18.45 0.53 -8.47
C ALA A 169 19.09 -0.66 -7.72
N PHE A 170 18.71 -0.92 -6.47
CA PHE A 170 19.16 -2.12 -5.74
C PHE A 170 18.59 -3.42 -6.34
N LEU A 171 17.32 -3.43 -6.77
CA LEU A 171 16.69 -4.62 -7.36
C LEU A 171 17.27 -4.99 -8.73
N GLU A 172 17.74 -4.02 -9.50
CA GLU A 172 18.51 -4.28 -10.73
C GLU A 172 19.79 -5.06 -10.45
N LYS A 173 20.36 -4.91 -9.25
CA LYS A 173 21.49 -5.69 -8.72
C LYS A 173 21.06 -6.96 -7.97
N LYS A 174 19.76 -7.30 -7.98
CA LYS A 174 19.17 -8.44 -7.26
C LYS A 174 19.36 -8.41 -5.74
N VAL A 175 19.56 -7.21 -5.19
CA VAL A 175 19.67 -6.98 -3.75
C VAL A 175 18.54 -6.09 -3.23
N PHE A 176 18.38 -6.09 -1.92
CA PHE A 176 17.41 -5.29 -1.18
C PHE A 176 18.13 -4.59 -0.03
N ALA A 177 17.99 -3.27 0.01
CA ALA A 177 18.43 -2.44 1.13
C ALA A 177 17.20 -2.01 1.93
N ALA A 178 17.19 -2.33 3.23
CA ALA A 178 16.10 -2.00 4.12
C ALA A 178 15.99 -0.47 4.31
N PRO A 179 14.77 0.09 4.44
CA PRO A 179 14.56 1.53 4.49
C PRO A 179 15.14 2.21 5.74
N ASP A 180 15.38 1.44 6.79
CA ASP A 180 15.96 1.88 8.07
C ASP A 180 17.49 1.95 8.06
N LEU A 181 18.15 1.42 7.03
CA LEU A 181 19.59 1.56 6.88
C LEU A 181 19.95 3.05 6.74
N PRO A 182 20.97 3.55 7.47
CA PRO A 182 21.27 4.99 7.50
C PRO A 182 21.43 5.64 6.12
N PHE A 183 22.13 4.98 5.19
CA PHE A 183 22.34 5.50 3.83
C PHE A 183 21.07 5.47 2.97
N VAL A 184 20.17 4.49 3.19
CA VAL A 184 18.88 4.45 2.49
C VAL A 184 17.96 5.52 3.05
N LYS A 185 17.89 5.61 4.38
CA LYS A 185 17.08 6.59 5.09
C LYS A 185 17.49 8.02 4.74
N GLY A 186 18.78 8.35 4.80
CA GLY A 186 19.30 9.67 4.43
C GLY A 186 18.98 10.03 2.97
N TYR A 187 19.11 9.08 2.04
CA TYR A 187 18.69 9.31 0.65
C TYR A 187 17.18 9.55 0.52
N ILE A 188 16.35 8.74 1.18
CA ILE A 188 14.88 8.81 1.07
C ILE A 188 14.32 10.07 1.74
N GLU A 189 14.72 10.36 2.97
CA GLU A 189 14.16 11.43 3.79
C GLU A 189 14.81 12.78 3.43
N ASP A 190 16.14 12.82 3.38
CA ASP A 190 16.93 14.05 3.32
C ASP A 190 17.60 14.31 1.96
N ASN A 191 17.46 13.38 1.00
CA ASN A 191 18.12 13.43 -0.31
C ASN A 191 19.66 13.52 -0.19
N GLU A 192 20.22 12.81 0.80
CA GLU A 192 21.65 12.73 1.03
C GLU A 192 22.33 11.70 0.10
N GLY A 193 23.47 12.09 -0.45
CA GLY A 193 24.31 11.23 -1.29
C GLY A 193 23.84 11.10 -2.74
N ASP A 194 24.71 10.53 -3.57
CA ASP A 194 24.38 10.19 -4.96
C ASP A 194 23.87 8.75 -5.05
N LEU A 195 22.76 8.53 -5.78
CA LEU A 195 22.12 7.23 -5.88
C LEU A 195 23.06 6.17 -6.45
N LYS A 196 23.86 6.52 -7.47
CA LYS A 196 24.76 5.57 -8.12
C LYS A 196 25.90 5.19 -7.19
N GLU A 197 26.50 6.15 -6.51
CA GLU A 197 27.57 5.90 -5.52
C GLU A 197 27.07 5.01 -4.37
N ILE A 198 25.86 5.27 -3.85
CA ILE A 198 25.25 4.44 -2.81
C ILE A 198 25.09 2.99 -3.30
N VAL A 199 24.53 2.79 -4.50
CA VAL A 199 24.28 1.43 -5.00
C VAL A 199 25.60 0.70 -5.28
N GLU A 200 26.60 1.37 -5.85
CA GLU A 200 27.92 0.77 -6.10
C GLU A 200 28.65 0.38 -4.82
N ALA A 201 28.51 1.15 -3.74
CA ALA A 201 29.14 0.86 -2.46
C ALA A 201 28.51 -0.33 -1.72
N TYR A 202 27.20 -0.55 -1.86
CA TYR A 202 26.45 -1.48 -1.01
C TYR A 202 25.79 -2.66 -1.73
N ALA A 203 25.79 -2.70 -3.07
CA ALA A 203 25.22 -3.81 -3.85
C ALA A 203 26.27 -4.84 -4.32
N VAL A 204 27.14 -5.27 -3.40
CA VAL A 204 28.23 -6.24 -3.64
C VAL A 204 27.80 -7.67 -3.31
#